data_AF-A0A0F3IHY1-F1
#
_entry.id   AF-A0A0F3IHY1-F1
#
_cell.length_a   1.000
_cell.length_b   1.000
_cell.length_c   1.000
_cell.angle_alpha   90.00
_cell.angle_beta   90.00
_cell.angle_gamma   90.00
#
_symmetry.space_group_name_H-M   'P 1'
#
loop_
_entity.id
_entity.type
_entity.pdbx_description
1 polymer ?
#
loop_
_entity_poly.entity_id
_entity_poly.type
_entity_poly.pdbx_seq_one_letter_code
_entity_poly.pdbx_strand_id
1 'polypeptide(L)'
;MSNVRPAPVLHDPVLQTVRIISHAIAASFMFTLTVNADQQSKVCNDIRKSLIQRQHDGHEPKDFYIEYREQDGGDSYQGLDIDDDKITDSVVRSCGSGADSLCSLFINFSTGEQLELEEKHFFLARVKSHIYVIVGETSEKEKDKRGKRRVYQITKQAIKLICSHI
;
A
#
# COMPACT_ATOMS: atom_id res chain seq x y z
N MET A 1 30.01 -15.87 -85.64
CA MET A 1 30.00 -14.40 -85.41
C MET A 1 28.74 -14.06 -84.64
N SER A 2 28.85 -13.81 -83.34
CA SER A 2 27.74 -13.32 -82.52
C SER A 2 28.30 -12.60 -81.29
N ASN A 3 27.60 -11.52 -80.97
CA ASN A 3 28.05 -10.35 -80.23
C ASN A 3 28.47 -10.62 -78.78
N VAL A 4 29.67 -10.17 -78.44
CA VAL A 4 30.11 -9.90 -77.07
C VAL A 4 29.35 -8.66 -76.58
N ARG A 5 28.50 -8.80 -75.56
CA ARG A 5 27.92 -7.67 -74.82
C ARG A 5 28.82 -7.38 -73.61
N PRO A 6 29.32 -6.14 -73.44
CA PRO A 6 29.84 -5.71 -72.15
C PRO A 6 28.68 -5.26 -71.25
N ALA A 7 28.62 -5.81 -70.03
CA ALA A 7 27.80 -5.24 -68.96
C ALA A 7 28.70 -4.37 -68.07
N PRO A 8 28.40 -3.07 -67.89
CA PRO A 8 29.20 -2.19 -67.07
C PRO A 8 28.71 -2.13 -65.62
N VAL A 9 29.72 -2.06 -64.74
CA VAL A 9 29.88 -1.22 -63.55
C VAL A 9 28.92 -1.42 -62.37
N LEU A 10 29.51 -2.07 -61.36
CA LEU A 10 29.16 -2.09 -59.95
C LEU A 10 29.04 -0.66 -59.39
N HIS A 11 27.86 -0.28 -58.90
CA HIS A 11 27.67 0.97 -58.16
C HIS A 11 27.91 0.70 -56.67
N ASP A 12 28.89 1.41 -56.10
CA ASP A 12 29.16 1.45 -54.66
C ASP A 12 27.98 2.02 -53.86
N PRO A 13 27.78 1.56 -52.61
CA PRO A 13 26.73 2.03 -51.73
C PRO A 13 27.01 3.44 -51.22
N VAL A 14 26.07 4.36 -51.46
CA VAL A 14 26.05 5.67 -50.83
C VAL A 14 25.81 5.49 -49.33
N LEU A 15 26.87 5.75 -48.56
CA LEU A 15 26.87 5.87 -47.11
C LEU A 15 25.99 7.07 -46.69
N GLN A 16 24.69 6.86 -46.50
CA GLN A 16 23.82 7.88 -45.93
C GLN A 16 23.92 7.85 -44.40
N THR A 17 24.44 8.96 -43.90
CA THR A 17 24.61 9.32 -42.50
C THR A 17 23.33 9.12 -41.71
N VAL A 18 23.43 8.28 -40.70
CA VAL A 18 22.48 8.10 -39.60
C VAL A 18 22.14 9.46 -38.97
N ARG A 19 20.86 9.81 -38.97
CA ARG A 19 20.28 10.74 -37.99
C ARG A 19 19.19 10.01 -37.23
N ILE A 20 19.56 9.54 -36.04
CA ILE A 20 18.65 9.04 -35.02
C ILE A 20 17.79 10.23 -34.61
N ILE A 21 16.53 10.24 -35.03
CA ILE A 21 15.55 11.15 -34.43
C ILE A 21 14.97 10.41 -33.22
N SER A 22 15.61 10.64 -32.08
CA SER A 22 15.10 10.31 -30.76
C SER A 22 13.81 11.09 -30.52
N HIS A 23 12.66 10.43 -30.61
CA HIS A 23 11.44 10.87 -29.93
C HIS A 23 11.04 9.78 -28.94
N ALA A 24 11.77 9.73 -27.82
CA ALA A 24 11.24 9.16 -26.60
C ALA A 24 10.14 10.12 -26.10
N ILE A 25 8.89 9.83 -26.44
CA ILE A 25 7.75 10.31 -25.66
C ILE A 25 7.19 9.07 -24.96
N ALA A 26 7.99 8.50 -24.05
CA ALA A 26 7.41 7.75 -22.96
C ALA A 26 6.90 8.80 -21.97
N ALA A 27 5.62 9.13 -22.09
CA ALA A 27 4.92 9.96 -21.13
C ALA A 27 5.11 9.33 -19.75
N SER A 28 5.99 9.93 -18.94
CA SER A 28 6.02 9.71 -17.51
C SER A 28 4.67 10.15 -16.97
N PHE A 29 3.73 9.20 -16.90
CA PHE A 29 2.54 9.32 -16.07
C PHE A 29 3.04 9.25 -14.63
N MET A 30 3.55 10.38 -14.15
CA MET A 30 3.67 10.67 -12.73
C MET A 30 2.23 10.72 -12.21
N PHE A 31 1.66 9.57 -11.86
CA PHE A 31 0.51 9.51 -10.98
C PHE A 31 0.99 9.98 -9.60
N THR A 32 1.10 11.29 -9.44
CA THR A 32 1.16 11.91 -8.14
C THR A 32 -0.14 11.54 -7.45
N LEU A 33 -0.07 10.58 -6.53
CA LEU A 33 -1.14 10.27 -5.58
C LEU A 33 -1.29 11.46 -4.62
N THR A 34 -1.79 12.59 -5.13
CA THR A 34 -2.39 13.62 -4.31
C THR A 34 -3.72 13.05 -3.82
N VAL A 35 -3.65 12.32 -2.70
CA VAL A 35 -4.84 12.06 -1.89
C VAL A 35 -5.42 13.44 -1.59
N ASN A 36 -6.58 13.73 -2.18
CA ASN A 36 -7.25 15.02 -1.98
C ASN A 36 -7.59 15.14 -0.50
N ALA A 37 -7.35 16.32 0.12
CA ALA A 37 -7.63 16.57 1.53
C ALA A 37 -9.09 16.22 1.90
N ASP A 38 -10.02 16.40 0.97
CA ASP A 38 -11.42 16.02 1.12
C ASP A 38 -11.62 14.51 1.26
N GLN A 39 -10.87 13.71 0.49
CA GLN A 39 -10.92 12.26 0.55
C GLN A 39 -10.29 11.73 1.84
N GLN A 40 -9.16 12.32 2.26
CA GLN A 40 -8.52 12.02 3.54
C GLN A 40 -9.48 12.30 4.71
N SER A 41 -10.12 13.48 4.71
CA SER A 41 -11.15 13.86 5.69
C SER A 41 -12.32 12.87 5.73
N LYS A 42 -12.81 12.42 4.56
CA LYS A 42 -13.89 11.44 4.47
C LYS A 42 -13.50 10.09 5.09
N VAL A 43 -12.30 9.56 4.77
CA VAL A 43 -11.82 8.29 5.33
C VAL A 43 -11.65 8.37 6.85
N CYS A 44 -11.06 9.46 7.37
CA CYS A 44 -10.94 9.66 8.81
C CYS A 44 -12.30 9.67 9.51
N ASN A 45 -13.32 10.29 8.89
CA ASN A 45 -14.68 10.30 9.41
C ASN A 45 -15.37 8.92 9.34
N ASP A 46 -15.16 8.17 8.26
CA ASP A 46 -15.70 6.81 8.11
C ASP A 46 -15.12 5.90 9.21
N ILE A 47 -13.80 5.92 9.41
CA ILE A 47 -13.13 5.17 10.49
C ILE A 47 -13.64 5.58 11.86
N ARG A 48 -13.75 6.89 12.12
CA ARG A 48 -14.26 7.39 13.40
C ARG A 48 -15.68 6.90 13.69
N LYS A 49 -16.56 6.85 12.69
CA LYS A 49 -17.91 6.30 12.85
C LYS A 49 -17.86 4.81 13.19
N SER A 50 -17.02 4.03 12.51
CA SER A 50 -16.86 2.60 12.80
C SER A 50 -16.33 2.35 14.22
N LEU A 51 -15.40 3.17 14.71
CA LEU A 51 -14.90 3.11 16.09
C LEU A 51 -16.01 3.41 17.11
N ILE A 52 -16.83 4.44 16.86
CA ILE A 52 -17.99 4.76 17.71
C ILE A 52 -19.02 3.61 17.69
N GLN A 53 -19.26 3.01 16.52
CA GLN A 53 -20.18 1.88 16.40
C GLN A 53 -19.67 0.66 17.18
N ARG A 54 -18.39 0.32 17.05
CA ARG A 54 -17.74 -0.76 17.84
C ARG A 54 -17.94 -0.55 19.34
N GLN A 55 -17.84 0.69 19.81
CA GLN A 55 -18.08 1.03 21.21
C GLN A 55 -19.54 0.80 21.63
N HIS A 56 -20.49 1.15 20.77
CA HIS A 56 -21.92 1.05 21.08
C HIS A 56 -22.40 -0.42 21.07
N ASP A 57 -21.98 -1.19 20.08
CA ASP A 57 -22.48 -2.54 19.85
C ASP A 57 -21.65 -3.62 20.57
N GLY A 58 -20.46 -3.27 21.04
CA GLY A 58 -19.53 -4.22 21.68
C GLY A 58 -18.78 -5.13 20.70
N HIS A 59 -19.06 -5.01 19.40
CA HIS A 59 -18.36 -5.71 18.32
C HIS A 59 -18.07 -4.75 17.16
N GLU A 60 -16.98 -4.94 16.42
CA GLU A 60 -16.77 -4.13 15.22
C GLU A 60 -17.72 -4.48 14.07
N PRO A 61 -18.00 -3.54 13.15
CA PRO A 61 -18.65 -3.86 11.88
C PRO A 61 -17.88 -4.97 11.13
N LYS A 62 -18.59 -5.88 10.47
CA LYS A 62 -17.97 -7.02 9.76
C LYS A 62 -16.96 -6.59 8.70
N ASP A 63 -17.22 -5.47 8.04
CA ASP A 63 -16.37 -4.87 7.01
C ASP A 63 -15.19 -4.08 7.59
N PHE A 64 -15.18 -3.84 8.90
CA PHE A 64 -14.10 -3.19 9.65
C PHE A 64 -13.09 -4.20 10.19
N TYR A 65 -13.56 -5.36 10.62
CA TYR A 65 -12.73 -6.44 11.17
C TYR A 65 -11.82 -7.07 10.11
N ILE A 66 -10.60 -7.42 10.52
CA ILE A 66 -9.70 -8.27 9.75
C ILE A 66 -9.36 -9.47 10.62
N GLU A 67 -9.59 -10.66 10.07
CA GLU A 67 -9.28 -11.92 10.74
C GLU A 67 -7.77 -12.07 10.95
N TYR A 68 -7.39 -12.48 12.16
CA TYR A 68 -6.01 -12.79 12.51
C TYR A 68 -5.93 -14.06 13.36
N ARG A 69 -4.76 -14.69 13.36
CA ARG A 69 -4.42 -15.83 14.20
C ARG A 69 -3.31 -15.45 15.15
N GLU A 70 -3.54 -15.66 16.44
CA GLU A 70 -2.52 -15.51 17.47
C GLU A 70 -1.48 -16.62 17.30
N GLN A 71 -0.20 -16.27 17.30
CA GLN A 71 0.93 -17.20 17.27
C GLN A 71 1.96 -16.80 18.34
N ASP A 72 2.81 -17.75 18.73
CA ASP A 72 3.92 -17.49 19.64
C ASP A 72 4.88 -16.46 19.00
N GLY A 73 4.85 -15.22 19.51
CA GLY A 73 5.67 -14.11 19.02
C GLY A 73 4.95 -13.07 18.14
N GLY A 74 3.66 -13.25 17.83
CA GLY A 74 2.87 -12.24 17.12
C GLY A 74 1.57 -12.75 16.48
N ASP A 75 0.75 -11.82 16.01
CA ASP A 75 -0.50 -12.09 15.31
C ASP A 75 -0.30 -12.09 13.79
N SER A 76 -0.82 -13.09 13.10
CA SER A 76 -0.81 -13.18 11.64
C SER A 76 -2.19 -12.86 11.08
N TYR A 77 -2.29 -11.81 10.27
CA TYR A 77 -3.54 -11.43 9.58
C TYR A 77 -3.74 -12.30 8.33
N GLN A 78 -4.99 -12.71 8.08
CA GLN A 78 -5.32 -13.72 7.08
C GLN A 78 -5.98 -13.11 5.83
N GLY A 79 -5.67 -13.68 4.66
CA GLY A 79 -6.38 -13.39 3.40
C GLY A 79 -6.30 -11.92 2.96
N LEU A 80 -5.17 -11.27 3.24
CA LEU A 80 -4.90 -9.90 2.79
C LEU A 80 -4.18 -9.92 1.45
N ASP A 81 -4.71 -9.17 0.49
CA ASP A 81 -4.10 -8.88 -0.82
C ASP A 81 -4.11 -7.35 -0.91
N ILE A 82 -3.00 -6.73 -0.55
CA ILE A 82 -2.84 -5.28 -0.37
C ILE A 82 -2.33 -4.64 -1.67
N ASP A 83 -1.58 -5.38 -2.49
CA ASP A 83 -1.05 -4.92 -3.77
C ASP A 83 -1.90 -5.30 -5.00
N ASP A 84 -3.02 -6.01 -4.80
CA ASP A 84 -4.06 -6.36 -5.79
C ASP A 84 -3.55 -7.30 -6.91
N ASP A 85 -2.64 -8.20 -6.55
CA ASP A 85 -2.07 -9.20 -7.47
C ASP A 85 -2.77 -10.56 -7.40
N LYS A 86 -3.78 -10.70 -6.53
CA LYS A 86 -4.57 -11.92 -6.23
C LYS A 86 -3.81 -12.99 -5.46
N ILE A 87 -2.67 -12.65 -4.89
CA ILE A 87 -1.87 -13.50 -4.02
C ILE A 87 -1.97 -12.95 -2.60
N THR A 88 -2.05 -13.83 -1.60
CA THR A 88 -2.12 -13.40 -0.21
C THR A 88 -0.75 -12.93 0.28
N ASP A 89 -0.70 -11.72 0.82
CA ASP A 89 0.45 -11.12 1.49
C ASP A 89 0.64 -11.68 2.89
N SER A 90 1.89 -11.70 3.35
CA SER A 90 2.22 -12.06 4.72
C SER A 90 2.22 -10.81 5.60
N VAL A 91 1.26 -10.72 6.50
CA VAL A 91 1.09 -9.57 7.39
C VAL A 91 1.12 -10.02 8.84
N VAL A 92 2.13 -9.56 9.58
CA VAL A 92 2.40 -9.99 10.96
C VAL A 92 2.52 -8.77 11.86
N ARG A 93 1.81 -8.78 12.99
CA ARG A 93 2.00 -7.83 14.10
C ARG A 93 2.73 -8.53 15.22
N SER A 94 3.83 -7.97 15.69
CA SER A 94 4.49 -8.42 16.92
C SER A 94 4.45 -7.29 17.94
N CYS A 95 4.03 -7.57 19.17
CA CYS A 95 3.98 -6.60 20.24
C CYS A 95 4.85 -7.06 21.41
N GLY A 96 5.59 -6.12 22.00
CA GLY A 96 6.28 -6.39 23.25
C GLY A 96 5.30 -6.75 24.38
N SER A 97 5.81 -7.40 25.43
CA SER A 97 5.05 -7.66 26.64
C SER A 97 4.98 -6.40 27.50
N GLY A 98 3.97 -5.55 27.30
CA GLY A 98 3.76 -4.37 28.14
C GLY A 98 2.69 -3.42 27.60
N ALA A 99 2.09 -2.61 28.47
CA ALA A 99 1.10 -1.60 28.06
C ALA A 99 1.74 -0.45 27.26
N ASP A 100 3.00 -0.14 27.54
CA ASP A 100 3.77 0.92 26.86
C ASP A 100 4.74 0.38 25.81
N SER A 101 4.68 -0.93 25.51
CA SER A 101 5.57 -1.52 24.51
C SER A 101 5.21 -1.04 23.11
N LEU A 102 6.22 -0.95 22.26
CA LEU A 102 6.00 -0.80 20.83
C LEU A 102 5.53 -2.13 20.24
N CYS A 103 4.80 -2.02 19.16
CA CYS A 103 4.42 -3.09 18.27
C CYS A 103 5.04 -2.79 16.90
N SER A 104 5.47 -3.84 16.22
CA SER A 104 5.96 -3.80 14.85
C SER A 104 4.96 -4.49 13.95
N LEU A 105 4.62 -3.85 12.83
CA LEU A 105 3.89 -4.43 11.72
C LEU A 105 4.89 -4.76 10.61
N PHE A 106 4.91 -6.01 10.18
CA PHE A 106 5.68 -6.48 9.03
C PHE A 106 4.71 -6.89 7.93
N ILE A 107 4.86 -6.30 6.74
CA ILE A 107 4.12 -6.67 5.53
C ILE A 107 5.15 -7.14 4.51
N ASN A 108 5.06 -8.41 4.11
CA ASN A 108 5.80 -8.94 2.98
C ASN A 108 4.82 -9.17 1.84
N PHE A 109 4.98 -8.39 0.77
CA PHE A 109 4.18 -8.56 -0.42
C PHE A 109 4.60 -9.81 -1.18
N SER A 110 3.66 -10.44 -1.88
CA SER A 110 3.92 -11.54 -2.82
C SER A 110 4.99 -11.19 -3.88
N THR A 111 5.07 -9.91 -4.24
CA THR A 111 6.05 -9.34 -5.19
C THR A 111 7.48 -9.26 -4.63
N GLY A 112 7.67 -9.51 -3.33
CA GLY A 112 8.96 -9.48 -2.65
C GLY A 112 9.30 -8.13 -2.00
N GLU A 113 8.48 -7.09 -2.22
CA GLU A 113 8.60 -5.83 -1.49
C GLU A 113 8.20 -6.00 -0.01
N GLN A 114 8.78 -5.17 0.86
CA GLN A 114 8.54 -5.24 2.30
C GLN A 114 8.27 -3.85 2.86
N LEU A 115 7.30 -3.77 3.77
CA LEU A 115 7.03 -2.57 4.56
C LEU A 115 7.03 -2.91 6.04
N GLU A 116 7.52 -1.96 6.83
CA GLU A 116 7.56 -2.05 8.27
C GLU A 116 6.99 -0.77 8.89
N LEU A 117 6.25 -0.92 9.99
CA LEU A 117 5.83 0.18 10.85
C LEU A 117 6.04 -0.22 12.31
N GLU A 118 6.80 0.59 13.04
CA GLU A 118 6.91 0.49 14.50
C GLU A 118 6.08 1.61 15.15
N GLU A 119 5.12 1.22 15.98
CA GLU A 119 4.19 2.15 16.64
C GLU A 119 3.75 1.64 18.00
N LYS A 120 3.07 2.49 18.79
CA LYS A 120 2.32 2.01 19.95
C LYS A 120 1.27 0.97 19.55
N HIS A 121 0.73 0.24 20.52
CA HIS A 121 -0.36 -0.72 20.31
C HIS A 121 -1.40 -0.25 19.28
N PHE A 122 -1.58 -1.07 18.25
CA PHE A 122 -2.42 -0.81 17.09
C PHE A 122 -3.13 -2.08 16.66
N PHE A 123 -4.17 -1.95 15.85
CA PHE A 123 -4.80 -3.05 15.12
C PHE A 123 -5.02 -2.68 13.66
N LEU A 124 -5.19 -3.69 12.80
CA LEU A 124 -5.56 -3.46 11.41
C LEU A 124 -7.08 -3.42 11.25
N ALA A 125 -7.55 -2.51 10.41
CA ALA A 125 -8.95 -2.41 10.05
C ALA A 125 -9.11 -2.29 8.54
N ARG A 126 -10.22 -2.81 8.02
CA ARG A 126 -10.61 -2.65 6.63
C ARG A 126 -11.66 -1.54 6.51
N VAL A 127 -11.53 -0.66 5.54
CA VAL A 127 -12.62 0.25 5.17
C VAL A 127 -12.75 0.21 3.66
N LYS A 128 -13.88 -0.32 3.18
CA LYS A 128 -14.08 -0.66 1.77
C LYS A 128 -13.01 -1.67 1.33
N SER A 129 -12.23 -1.36 0.30
CA SER A 129 -11.16 -2.21 -0.24
C SER A 129 -9.76 -1.87 0.30
N HIS A 130 -9.65 -0.99 1.30
CA HIS A 130 -8.34 -0.52 1.79
C HIS A 130 -8.10 -0.97 3.23
N ILE A 131 -6.82 -1.21 3.55
CA ILE A 131 -6.36 -1.64 4.86
C ILE A 131 -5.69 -0.46 5.58
N TYR A 132 -5.99 -0.30 6.86
CA TYR A 132 -5.52 0.79 7.69
C TYR A 132 -4.92 0.26 9.00
N VAL A 133 -3.89 0.93 9.49
CA VAL A 133 -3.37 0.75 10.86
C VAL A 133 -4.01 1.80 11.74
N ILE A 134 -4.65 1.37 12.83
CA ILE A 134 -5.25 2.26 13.83
C ILE A 134 -4.42 2.17 15.11
N VAL A 135 -3.66 3.22 15.39
CA VAL A 135 -2.78 3.33 16.56
C VAL A 135 -3.50 3.98 17.72
N GLY A 136 -3.18 3.53 18.94
CA GLY A 136 -3.79 4.02 20.18
C GLY A 136 -4.82 3.05 20.72
N GLU A 137 -4.63 1.75 20.49
CA GLU A 137 -5.40 0.73 21.18
C GLU A 137 -4.81 0.55 22.58
N THR A 138 -5.59 0.90 23.59
CA THR A 138 -5.22 0.82 25.00
C THR A 138 -6.37 0.20 25.81
N SER A 139 -6.12 -0.13 27.07
CA SER A 139 -7.15 -0.54 28.01
C SER A 139 -8.04 0.62 28.49
N GLU A 140 -7.72 1.88 28.12
CA GLU A 140 -8.55 3.04 28.44
C GLU A 140 -9.96 2.90 27.83
N LYS A 141 -10.94 3.58 28.42
CA LYS A 141 -12.28 3.64 27.82
C LYS A 141 -12.21 4.38 26.49
N GLU A 142 -12.98 3.93 25.50
CA GLU A 142 -13.02 4.51 24.15
C GLU A 142 -13.19 6.05 24.12
N LYS A 143 -14.03 6.58 25.01
CA LYS A 143 -14.22 8.03 25.16
C LYS A 143 -12.92 8.80 25.48
N ASP A 144 -11.99 8.15 26.17
CA ASP A 144 -10.72 8.72 26.61
C ASP A 144 -9.62 8.58 25.53
N LYS A 145 -9.86 7.73 24.51
CA LYS A 145 -9.00 7.56 23.33
C LYS A 145 -9.32 8.57 22.20
N ARG A 146 -10.46 9.27 22.28
CA ARG A 146 -10.91 10.21 21.24
C ARG A 146 -9.91 11.36 21.05
N GLY A 147 -9.51 11.59 19.81
CA GLY A 147 -8.51 12.60 19.42
C GLY A 147 -7.06 12.17 19.67
N LYS A 148 -6.83 10.98 20.25
CA LYS A 148 -5.49 10.44 20.52
C LYS A 148 -5.06 9.39 19.49
N ARG A 149 -5.98 8.93 18.65
CA ARG A 149 -5.70 7.89 17.66
C ARG A 149 -5.09 8.46 16.40
N ARG A 150 -4.15 7.70 15.86
CA ARG A 150 -3.55 7.93 14.54
C ARG A 150 -3.98 6.84 13.60
N VAL A 151 -4.16 7.19 12.33
CA VAL A 151 -4.51 6.24 11.28
C VAL A 151 -3.48 6.33 10.18
N TYR A 152 -2.92 5.17 9.84
CA TYR A 152 -2.06 5.02 8.68
C TYR A 152 -2.80 4.23 7.61
N GLN A 153 -2.69 4.66 6.36
CA GLN A 153 -3.11 3.87 5.21
C GLN A 153 -1.94 3.01 4.74
N ILE A 154 -2.22 1.73 4.51
CA ILE A 154 -1.27 0.83 3.88
C ILE A 154 -1.54 0.83 2.38
N THR A 155 -0.52 1.08 1.58
CA THR A 155 -0.51 0.87 0.13
C THR A 155 0.67 -0.01 -0.25
N LYS A 156 0.69 -0.52 -1.48
CA LYS A 156 1.85 -1.29 -1.98
C LYS A 156 3.20 -0.59 -1.84
N GLN A 157 3.23 0.75 -1.92
CA GLN A 157 4.49 1.49 -1.86
C GLN A 157 4.88 1.96 -0.47
N ALA A 158 3.91 2.15 0.45
CA ALA A 158 4.17 2.85 1.70
C ALA A 158 3.07 2.67 2.74
N ILE A 159 3.46 2.90 3.99
CA ILE A 159 2.55 3.12 5.11
C ILE A 159 2.53 4.62 5.40
N LYS A 160 1.40 5.28 5.18
CA LYS A 160 1.29 6.75 5.25
C LYS A 160 0.31 7.20 6.32
N LEU A 161 0.73 8.11 7.19
CA LEU A 161 -0.18 8.74 8.15
C LEU A 161 -1.24 9.56 7.40
N ILE A 162 -2.52 9.24 7.60
CA ILE A 162 -3.66 9.92 6.97
C ILE A 162 -4.56 10.62 8.00
N CYS A 163 -4.53 10.22 9.27
CA CYS A 163 -5.24 10.94 10.32
C CYS A 163 -4.32 11.07 11.53
N SER A 164 -3.96 12.30 11.89
CA SER A 164 -3.12 12.54 13.08
C SER A 164 -3.91 12.46 14.38
N HIS A 165 -5.21 12.76 14.34
CA HIS A 165 -6.10 12.78 15.51
C HIS A 165 -7.53 12.40 15.10
N ILE A 166 -8.05 11.26 15.59
CA ILE A 166 -9.47 10.88 15.46
C ILE A 166 -10.10 10.43 16.78
#